data_AF-D4XVA4-F1
#
_entry.id   AF-D4XVA4-F1
#
_cell.length_a   1.000
_cell.length_b   1.000
_cell.length_c   1.000
_cell.angle_alpha   90.00
_cell.angle_beta   90.00
_cell.angle_gamma   90.00
#
_symmetry.space_group_name_H-M   'P 1'
#
loop_
_entity.id
_entity.type
_entity.pdbx_description
1 polymer ?
#
loop_
_entity_poly.entity_id
_entity_poly.type
_entity_poly.pdbx_seq_one_letter_code
_entity_poly.pdbx_strand_id
1 'polypeptide(L)'
;MAMYAGEAGKSGGEFFTPQEVSELLARLTLIDFNHPNKNDKIKVSTVYDPCCGSGSLLLKFAKILGKENVTDSFNGQEINHTTYNLARINMFLHDINFHKFHIYNGIL
;
A
#
# COMPACT_ATOMS: atom_id res chain seq x y z
N MET A 1 -3.77 -6.29 -13.12
CA MET A 1 -4.47 -6.23 -11.82
C MET A 1 -5.81 -5.47 -11.86
N ALA A 2 -5.96 -4.38 -12.64
CA ALA A 2 -7.23 -3.64 -12.69
C ALA A 2 -8.45 -4.49 -13.14
N MET A 3 -8.25 -5.45 -14.04
CA MET A 3 -9.34 -6.29 -14.55
C MET A 3 -9.95 -7.25 -13.50
N TYR A 4 -9.18 -7.73 -12.51
CA TYR A 4 -9.69 -8.66 -11.50
C TYR A 4 -10.41 -7.92 -10.36
N ALA A 5 -9.93 -6.72 -10.01
CA ALA A 5 -10.51 -5.88 -8.97
C ALA A 5 -11.88 -5.29 -9.35
N GLY A 6 -12.12 -5.06 -10.64
CA GLY A 6 -13.41 -4.55 -11.13
C GLY A 6 -14.56 -5.57 -11.04
N GLU A 7 -14.26 -6.88 -11.03
CA GLU A 7 -15.27 -7.94 -10.94
C GLU A 7 -15.47 -8.48 -9.52
N ALA A 8 -14.44 -8.49 -8.68
CA ALA A 8 -14.50 -8.99 -7.30
C ALA A 8 -15.43 -8.17 -6.38
N GLY A 9 -15.69 -6.90 -6.70
CA GLY A 9 -16.47 -5.98 -5.86
C GLY A 9 -18.00 -6.11 -5.92
N LYS A 10 -18.56 -7.04 -6.72
CA LYS A 10 -20.02 -7.08 -6.98
C LYS A 10 -20.87 -7.78 -5.92
N SER A 11 -20.29 -8.47 -4.94
CA SER A 11 -21.12 -9.25 -3.98
C SER A 11 -20.53 -9.50 -2.58
N GLY A 12 -19.30 -9.06 -2.26
CA GLY A 12 -18.59 -9.48 -1.04
C GLY A 12 -18.11 -8.40 -0.05
N GLY A 13 -18.36 -7.12 -0.29
CA GLY A 13 -17.96 -6.03 0.63
C GLY A 13 -16.49 -5.57 0.52
N GLU A 14 -15.69 -6.17 -0.37
CA GLU A 14 -14.33 -5.72 -0.67
C GLU A 14 -14.35 -4.62 -1.74
N PHE A 15 -14.01 -3.39 -1.34
CA PHE A 15 -13.89 -2.26 -2.24
C PHE A 15 -12.43 -2.01 -2.60
N PHE A 16 -12.14 -1.97 -3.90
CA PHE A 16 -10.81 -1.63 -4.38
C PHE A 16 -10.62 -0.12 -4.43
N THR A 17 -9.52 0.40 -3.86
CA THR A 17 -9.14 1.81 -4.03
C THR A 17 -8.66 2.05 -5.46
N PRO A 18 -9.34 2.89 -6.27
CA PRO A 18 -8.89 3.20 -7.63
C PRO A 18 -7.45 3.74 -7.66
N GLN A 19 -6.78 3.58 -8.80
CA GLN A 19 -5.35 3.91 -8.91
C GLN A 19 -5.06 5.40 -8.70
N GLU A 20 -5.97 6.25 -9.17
CA GLU A 20 -5.94 7.70 -9.08
C GLU A 20 -6.18 8.15 -7.63
N VAL A 21 -7.15 7.53 -6.95
CA VAL A 21 -7.42 7.79 -5.52
C VAL A 21 -6.23 7.36 -4.67
N SER A 22 -5.64 6.20 -4.97
CA SER A 22 -4.44 5.72 -4.26
C SER A 22 -3.26 6.67 -4.43
N GLU A 23 -3.05 7.20 -5.63
CA GLU A 23 -1.99 8.17 -5.89
C GLU A 23 -2.22 9.48 -5.13
N LEU A 24 -3.45 10.00 -5.16
CA LEU A 24 -3.82 11.19 -4.42
C LEU A 24 -3.56 11.02 -2.91
N LEU A 25 -4.07 9.93 -2.31
CA LEU A 25 -3.89 9.64 -0.89
C LEU A 25 -2.41 9.53 -0.52
N ALA A 26 -1.62 8.80 -1.32
CA ALA A 26 -0.18 8.69 -1.08
C ALA A 26 0.51 10.07 -1.13
N ARG A 27 0.27 10.88 -2.16
CA ARG A 27 0.86 12.24 -2.25
C ARG A 27 0.47 13.14 -1.08
N LEU A 28 -0.80 13.11 -0.66
CA LEU A 28 -1.25 13.90 0.49
C LEU A 28 -0.47 13.57 1.78
N THR A 29 -0.15 12.30 2.02
CA THR A 29 0.63 11.88 3.20
C THR A 29 2.11 12.27 3.14
N LEU A 30 2.63 12.56 1.95
CA LEU A 30 4.01 12.96 1.73
C LEU A 30 4.24 14.45 1.91
N ILE A 31 3.19 15.28 1.98
CA ILE A 31 3.34 16.71 2.23
C ILE A 31 4.04 16.92 3.59
N ASP A 32 5.17 17.62 3.59
CA ASP A 32 5.89 17.98 4.81
C ASP A 32 5.54 19.42 5.22
N PHE A 33 4.53 19.55 6.09
CA PHE A 33 4.11 20.84 6.63
C PHE A 33 5.17 21.50 7.52
N ASN A 34 6.18 20.75 7.99
CA ASN A 34 7.25 21.26 8.84
C ASN A 34 8.52 21.63 8.03
N HIS A 35 8.57 21.29 6.74
CA HIS A 35 9.70 21.66 5.90
C HIS A 35 9.67 23.17 5.57
N PRO A 36 10.76 23.94 5.75
CA PRO A 36 10.77 25.39 5.53
C PRO A 36 10.28 25.81 4.14
N ASN A 37 10.61 24.99 3.13
CA ASN A 37 10.23 25.21 1.74
C ASN A 37 8.95 24.45 1.32
N LYS A 38 8.25 23.79 2.26
CA LYS A 38 7.05 22.96 2.01
C LYS A 38 7.21 21.92 0.90
N ASN A 39 8.41 21.36 0.78
CA ASN A 39 8.68 20.28 -0.18
C ASN A 39 8.08 18.98 0.36
N ASP A 40 7.64 18.11 -0.53
CA ASP A 40 7.20 16.76 -0.16
C ASP A 40 8.36 15.94 0.41
N LYS A 41 8.04 15.04 1.34
CA LYS A 41 8.95 14.01 1.82
C LYS A 41 9.38 13.15 0.64
N ILE A 42 10.68 13.13 0.38
CA ILE A 42 11.29 12.26 -0.63
C ILE A 42 11.60 10.85 -0.09
N LYS A 43 11.46 10.65 1.22
CA LYS A 43 11.79 9.41 1.93
C LYS A 43 10.97 9.29 3.21
N VAL A 44 10.52 8.08 3.50
CA VAL A 44 9.78 7.72 4.72
C VAL A 44 10.37 6.46 5.33
N SER A 45 10.28 6.31 6.65
CA SER A 45 10.71 5.07 7.32
C SER A 45 9.73 3.94 6.98
N THR A 46 8.46 4.14 7.33
CA THR A 46 7.45 3.09 7.29
C THR A 46 6.17 3.60 6.65
N VAL A 47 5.52 2.75 5.87
CA VAL A 47 4.16 2.96 5.36
C VAL A 47 3.24 1.95 6.05
N TYR A 48 2.08 2.39 6.54
CA TYR A 48 1.11 1.52 7.19
C TYR A 48 -0.30 1.70 6.61
N ASP A 49 -0.96 0.58 6.32
CA ASP A 49 -2.34 0.53 5.85
C ASP A 49 -3.14 -0.54 6.65
N PRO A 50 -4.05 -0.14 7.56
CA PRO A 50 -4.73 -1.07 8.46
C PRO A 50 -5.81 -1.93 7.80
N CYS A 51 -6.18 -1.65 6.55
CA CYS A 51 -7.17 -2.40 5.78
C CYS A 51 -6.67 -2.55 4.34
N CYS A 52 -5.49 -3.16 4.18
CA CYS A 52 -4.69 -3.00 2.98
C CYS A 52 -5.26 -3.69 1.73
N GLY A 53 -6.26 -4.56 1.88
CA GLY A 53 -6.79 -5.34 0.77
C GLY A 53 -5.66 -6.09 0.08
N SER A 54 -5.61 -5.96 -1.24
CA SER A 54 -4.54 -6.55 -2.08
C SER A 54 -3.15 -5.87 -1.95
N GLY A 55 -2.97 -4.92 -1.03
CA GLY A 55 -1.71 -4.19 -0.84
C GLY A 55 -1.41 -3.11 -1.89
N SER A 56 -2.37 -2.79 -2.76
CA SER A 56 -2.15 -1.87 -3.89
C SER A 56 -1.81 -0.44 -3.46
N LEU A 57 -2.38 0.05 -2.36
CA LEU A 57 -2.04 1.38 -1.82
C LEU A 57 -0.61 1.39 -1.27
N LEU A 58 -0.19 0.36 -0.54
CA LEU A 58 1.20 0.23 -0.08
C LEU A 58 2.19 0.25 -1.25
N LEU A 59 1.91 -0.50 -2.32
CA LEU A 59 2.73 -0.52 -3.54
C LEU A 59 2.75 0.83 -4.27
N LYS A 60 1.72 1.67 -4.09
CA LYS A 60 1.69 3.02 -4.66
C LYS A 60 2.82 3.89 -4.08
N PHE A 61 3.13 3.75 -2.79
CA PHE A 61 4.27 4.44 -2.18
C PHE A 61 5.59 4.02 -2.80
N ALA A 62 5.79 2.72 -3.03
CA ALA A 62 6.98 2.21 -3.71
C ALA A 62 7.13 2.78 -5.13
N LYS A 63 6.01 2.99 -5.85
CA LYS A 63 6.00 3.59 -7.18
C LYS A 63 6.30 5.10 -7.16
N ILE A 64 5.74 5.84 -6.21
CA ILE A 64 5.89 7.30 -6.12
C ILE A 64 7.27 7.69 -5.59
N LEU A 65 7.69 7.07 -4.49
CA LEU A 65 8.95 7.39 -3.82
C LEU A 65 10.15 6.64 -4.40
N GLY A 66 9.92 5.46 -4.98
CA GLY A 66 10.96 4.46 -5.22
C GLY A 66 11.12 3.55 -3.99
N LYS A 67 11.37 2.26 -4.24
CA LYS A 67 11.45 1.21 -3.20
C LYS A 67 12.47 1.54 -2.10
N GLU A 68 13.62 2.11 -2.47
CA GLU A 68 14.71 2.46 -1.56
C GLU A 68 14.38 3.63 -0.62
N ASN A 69 13.37 4.42 -0.98
CA ASN A 69 12.94 5.59 -0.21
C ASN A 69 11.84 5.27 0.80
N VAL A 70 11.39 4.01 0.87
CA VAL A 70 10.69 3.45 2.04
C VAL A 70 11.71 2.59 2.79
N THR A 71 12.32 3.15 3.83
CA THR A 71 13.57 2.57 4.35
C THR A 71 13.40 1.39 5.25
N ASP A 72 12.29 1.27 5.95
CA ASP A 72 12.13 0.26 6.97
C ASP A 72 11.17 -0.79 6.46
N SER A 73 9.88 -0.46 6.32
CA SER A 73 8.90 -1.46 5.91
C SER A 73 7.57 -0.92 5.34
N PHE A 74 6.92 -1.79 4.57
CA PHE A 74 5.50 -1.70 4.19
C PHE A 74 4.68 -2.59 5.12
N ASN A 75 3.76 -2.01 5.87
CA ASN A 75 2.94 -2.74 6.84
C ASN A 75 1.48 -2.68 6.43
N GLY A 76 0.82 -3.84 6.42
CA GLY A 76 -0.58 -3.96 6.06
C GLY A 76 -1.33 -4.87 7.02
N GLN A 77 -2.62 -4.64 7.20
CA GLN A 77 -3.50 -5.55 7.90
C GLN A 77 -4.71 -5.87 7.01
N GLU A 78 -5.06 -7.15 6.94
CA GLU A 78 -6.17 -7.65 6.13
C GLU A 78 -6.89 -8.78 6.86
N ILE A 79 -8.22 -8.71 6.91
CA ILE A 79 -9.05 -9.68 7.64
C ILE A 79 -9.39 -10.90 6.79
N ASN A 80 -9.53 -10.72 5.47
CA ASN A 80 -9.83 -11.80 4.55
C ASN A 80 -8.56 -12.58 4.21
N HIS A 81 -8.52 -13.86 4.55
CA HIS A 81 -7.38 -14.74 4.33
C HIS A 81 -6.96 -14.86 2.85
N THR A 82 -7.91 -14.85 1.91
CA THR A 82 -7.61 -14.89 0.47
C THR A 82 -6.94 -13.61 0.02
N THR A 83 -7.49 -12.47 0.43
CA THR A 83 -6.99 -11.13 0.07
C THR A 83 -5.64 -10.83 0.75
N TYR A 84 -5.45 -11.33 1.97
CA TYR A 84 -4.16 -11.36 2.68
C TYR A 84 -3.07 -12.05 1.87
N ASN A 85 -3.34 -13.26 1.35
CA ASN A 85 -2.37 -13.99 0.54
C ASN A 85 -2.08 -13.26 -0.78
N LEU A 86 -3.12 -12.69 -1.40
CA LEU A 86 -2.96 -11.86 -2.59
C LEU A 86 -2.06 -10.65 -2.32
N ALA A 87 -2.22 -9.96 -1.18
CA ALA A 87 -1.37 -8.84 -0.81
C ALA A 87 0.11 -9.24 -0.74
N ARG A 88 0.41 -10.38 -0.12
CA ARG A 88 1.78 -10.90 -0.03
C ARG A 88 2.35 -11.28 -1.39
N ILE A 89 1.57 -11.96 -2.23
CA ILE A 89 1.97 -12.28 -3.61
C ILE A 89 2.25 -11.00 -4.39
N ASN A 90 1.38 -9.99 -4.27
CA ASN A 90 1.57 -8.70 -4.92
C ASN A 90 2.86 -8.01 -4.47
N MET A 91 3.21 -8.06 -3.19
CA MET A 91 4.50 -7.53 -2.72
C MET A 91 5.68 -8.20 -3.42
N PHE A 92 5.68 -9.54 -3.51
CA PHE A 92 6.73 -10.28 -4.21
C PHE A 92 6.79 -9.96 -5.71
N LEU A 93 5.64 -9.91 -6.39
CA LEU A 93 5.57 -9.63 -7.83
C LEU A 93 6.01 -8.20 -8.21
N HIS A 94 6.08 -7.28 -7.23
CA HIS A 94 6.62 -5.93 -7.42
C HIS A 94 8.00 -5.77 -6.80
N ASP A 95 8.72 -6.87 -6.60
CA ASP A 95 10.06 -6.96 -6.00
C ASP A 95 10.22 -6.16 -4.71
N ILE A 96 9.23 -6.23 -3.82
CA ILE A 96 9.41 -5.84 -2.42
C ILE A 96 9.94 -7.06 -1.69
N ASN A 97 11.15 -6.94 -1.13
CA ASN A 97 11.79 -8.07 -0.46
C ASN A 97 11.00 -8.50 0.78
N PHE A 98 10.98 -9.80 1.11
CA PHE A 98 10.20 -10.36 2.23
C PHE A 98 10.53 -9.72 3.59
N HIS A 99 11.76 -9.22 3.78
CA HIS A 99 12.16 -8.53 5.01
C HIS A 99 11.69 -7.06 5.07
N LYS A 100 11.15 -6.52 3.97
CA LYS A 100 10.66 -5.14 3.85
C LYS A 100 9.15 -5.04 3.96
N PHE A 101 8.41 -6.13 4.08
CA PHE A 101 6.96 -6.05 4.24
C PHE A 101 6.44 -6.98 5.32
N HIS A 102 5.43 -6.50 6.05
CA HIS A 102 4.71 -7.27 7.05
C HIS A 102 3.21 -7.09 6.81
N ILE A 103 2.57 -8.13 6.28
CA ILE A 103 1.11 -8.18 6.19
C ILE A 103 0.61 -9.07 7.32
N TYR A 104 -0.33 -8.56 8.12
CA TYR A 104 -0.96 -9.27 9.21
C TYR A 104 -2.35 -9.75 8.78
N ASN A 105 -2.70 -10.98 9.18
CA ASN A 105 -4.02 -11.55 8.94
C ASN A 105 -4.86 -11.46 10.22
N GLY A 106 -6.01 -10.78 10.17
CA GLY A 106 -6.96 -10.69 11.29
C GLY A 106 -7.00 -9.32 11.97
N ILE A 107 -7.51 -9.28 13.21
CA ILE A 107 -7.63 -8.07 14.04
C ILE A 107 -6.53 -8.12 15.10
N LEU A 108 -5.63 -7.13 15.10
CA LEU A 108 -4.66 -6.87 16.17
C LEU A 108 -5.36 -6.30 17.42
#